data_AF-A0A662PTU4-F1
#
_entry.id   AF-A0A662PTU4-F1
#
_cell.length_a   1.000
_cell.length_b   1.000
_cell.length_c   1.000
_cell.angle_alpha   90.00
_cell.angle_beta   90.00
_cell.angle_gamma   90.00
#
_symmetry.space_group_name_H-M   'P 1'
#
loop_
_entity.id
_entity.type
_entity.pdbx_description
1 polymer ?
#
loop_
_entity_poly.entity_id
_entity_poly.type
_entity_poly.pdbx_seq_one_letter_code
_entity_poly.pdbx_strand_id
1 'polypeptide(L)'
;KPISTQRVYDIVHKLFVKAGVIKRKRGQRYDVCVHSLRKFFRTQMAAAGIPPEYIEYMMGHTLSVYHDIQSKGVEFLREMYKRAGLRIRPTATITKDLIRRVLLEKLDELTDEDIRRIAGAMPHRTIIHGEEEDTTYVLALVDILKEALRRGLENGRES
;
A
#
# COMPACT_ATOMS: atom_id res chain seq x y z
N LYS A 1 0.23 6.31 40.10
CA LYS A 1 -0.46 4.99 40.09
C LYS A 1 -0.52 4.48 38.65
N PRO A 2 -0.21 3.20 38.38
CA PRO A 2 -0.35 2.62 37.05
C PRO A 2 -1.82 2.63 36.58
N ILE A 3 -2.05 2.74 35.28
CA ILE A 3 -3.38 2.77 34.67
C ILE A 3 -4.00 1.36 34.78
N SER A 4 -5.26 1.25 35.19
CA SER A 4 -5.96 -0.04 35.25
C SER A 4 -6.39 -0.52 33.87
N THR A 5 -6.51 -1.83 33.68
CA THR A 5 -7.00 -2.45 32.44
C THR A 5 -8.35 -1.88 32.00
N GLN A 6 -9.26 -1.67 32.96
CA GLN A 6 -10.57 -1.06 32.70
C GLN A 6 -10.44 0.35 32.14
N ARG A 7 -9.51 1.15 32.69
CA ARG A 7 -9.27 2.52 32.22
C ARG A 7 -8.69 2.54 30.81
N VAL A 8 -7.78 1.62 30.48
CA VAL A 8 -7.26 1.45 29.10
C VAL A 8 -8.40 1.11 28.15
N TYR A 9 -9.27 0.16 28.53
CA TYR A 9 -10.44 -0.21 27.74
C TYR A 9 -11.33 0.98 27.44
N ASP A 10 -11.67 1.78 28.46
CA ASP A 10 -12.53 2.96 28.30
C ASP A 10 -11.90 4.02 27.39
N ILE A 11 -10.58 4.24 27.50
CA ILE A 11 -9.85 5.18 26.65
C ILE A 11 -9.90 4.73 25.19
N VAL A 12 -9.56 3.47 24.92
CA VAL A 12 -9.57 2.91 23.56
C VAL A 12 -10.99 2.92 22.99
N HIS A 13 -11.99 2.59 23.81
CA HIS A 13 -13.40 2.63 23.39
C HIS A 13 -13.83 4.05 22.98
N LYS A 14 -13.49 5.07 23.76
CA LYS A 14 -13.75 6.48 23.40
C LYS A 14 -13.07 6.88 22.10
N LEU A 15 -11.83 6.40 21.86
CA LEU A 15 -11.11 6.64 20.61
C LEU A 15 -11.83 6.00 19.41
N PHE A 16 -12.30 4.76 19.52
CA PHE A 16 -13.06 4.11 18.44
C PHE A 16 -14.32 4.88 18.06
N VAL A 17 -15.05 5.38 19.05
CA VAL A 17 -16.23 6.22 18.82
C VAL A 17 -15.85 7.51 18.12
N LYS A 18 -14.78 8.19 18.56
CA LYS A 18 -14.30 9.44 17.95
C LYS A 18 -13.80 9.22 16.52
N ALA A 19 -13.18 8.08 16.24
CA ALA A 19 -12.70 7.71 14.91
C ALA A 19 -13.82 7.21 13.97
N GLY A 20 -15.06 7.07 14.45
CA GLY A 20 -16.19 6.57 13.67
C GLY A 20 -16.14 5.07 13.37
N VAL A 21 -15.24 4.31 14.02
CA VAL A 21 -15.10 2.86 13.85
C VAL A 21 -16.26 2.11 14.51
N ILE A 22 -16.78 2.64 15.62
CA ILE A 22 -17.93 2.07 16.34
C ILE A 22 -19.05 3.11 16.34
N LYS A 23 -20.26 2.69 15.97
CA LYS A 23 -21.47 3.48 16.16
C LYS A 23 -21.97 3.29 17.59
N ARG A 24 -22.41 4.37 18.26
CA ARG A 24 -23.05 4.28 19.59
C ARG A 24 -24.41 3.60 19.44
N LYS A 25 -24.46 2.26 19.53
CA LYS A 25 -25.72 1.49 19.59
C LYS A 25 -26.13 1.25 21.05
N ARG A 26 -27.44 1.30 21.33
CA ARG A 26 -28.05 0.77 22.55
C ARG A 26 -28.36 -0.72 22.31
N GLY A 27 -27.48 -1.64 22.71
CA GLY A 27 -27.66 -3.09 22.52
C GLY A 27 -26.35 -3.89 22.46
N GLN A 28 -26.46 -5.21 22.65
CA GLN A 28 -25.39 -6.18 22.98
C GLN A 28 -24.19 -6.23 22.01
N ARG A 29 -23.00 -6.44 22.61
CA ARG A 29 -21.65 -6.68 22.05
C ARG A 29 -21.13 -5.64 21.05
N TYR A 30 -20.04 -4.97 21.42
CA TYR A 30 -19.32 -4.04 20.54
C TYR A 30 -18.82 -4.76 19.29
N ASP A 31 -19.07 -4.19 18.11
CA ASP A 31 -18.56 -4.69 16.81
C ASP A 31 -17.02 -4.77 16.80
N VAL A 32 -16.36 -3.88 17.56
CA VAL A 32 -14.89 -3.75 17.64
C VAL A 32 -14.49 -3.54 19.10
N CYS A 33 -13.48 -4.27 19.58
CA CYS A 33 -12.95 -4.19 20.94
C CYS A 33 -11.41 -4.13 20.95
N VAL A 34 -10.78 -3.92 22.12
CA VAL A 34 -9.32 -3.92 22.25
C VAL A 34 -8.69 -5.21 21.68
N HIS A 35 -9.33 -6.35 21.90
CA HIS A 35 -8.87 -7.63 21.36
C HIS A 35 -8.96 -7.69 19.82
N SER A 36 -9.92 -7.00 19.20
CA SER A 36 -10.01 -6.92 17.75
C SER A 36 -8.85 -6.15 17.12
N LEU A 37 -8.29 -5.12 17.79
CA LEU A 37 -7.06 -4.46 17.34
C LEU A 37 -5.87 -5.42 17.34
N ARG A 38 -5.76 -6.25 18.37
CA ARG A 38 -4.73 -7.30 18.46
C ARG A 38 -4.89 -8.32 17.32
N LYS A 39 -6.12 -8.75 17.01
CA LYS A 39 -6.38 -9.62 15.85
C LYS A 39 -6.08 -8.93 14.52
N PHE A 40 -6.45 -7.66 14.38
CA PHE A 40 -6.16 -6.85 13.20
C PHE A 40 -4.66 -6.76 12.94
N PHE A 41 -3.86 -6.47 13.97
CA PHE A 41 -2.41 -6.48 13.89
C PHE A 41 -1.89 -7.80 13.32
N ARG A 42 -2.29 -8.93 13.93
CA ARG A 42 -1.87 -10.27 13.48
C ARG A 42 -2.20 -10.52 12.01
N THR A 43 -3.45 -10.24 11.62
CA THR A 43 -3.93 -10.46 10.25
C THR A 43 -3.20 -9.60 9.23
N GLN A 44 -2.98 -8.31 9.53
CA GLN A 44 -2.27 -7.42 8.61
C GLN A 44 -0.79 -7.78 8.48
N MET A 45 -0.13 -8.16 9.56
CA MET A 45 1.26 -8.60 9.52
C MET A 45 1.40 -9.88 8.68
N ALA A 46 0.47 -10.83 8.82
CA ALA A 46 0.43 -12.04 8.02
C ALA A 46 0.16 -11.74 6.54
N ALA A 47 -0.77 -10.82 6.24
CA ALA A 47 -1.05 -10.37 4.87
C ALA A 47 0.17 -9.69 4.22
N ALA A 48 1.03 -9.05 5.00
CA ALA A 48 2.31 -8.50 4.56
C ALA A 48 3.44 -9.54 4.40
N GLY A 49 3.12 -10.84 4.53
CA GLY A 49 4.07 -11.94 4.36
C GLY A 49 5.10 -12.06 5.49
N ILE A 50 4.78 -11.55 6.69
CA ILE A 50 5.65 -11.71 7.86
C ILE A 50 5.44 -13.11 8.44
N PRO A 51 6.51 -13.88 8.72
CA PRO A 51 6.36 -15.23 9.27
C PRO A 51 5.66 -15.20 10.63
N PRO A 52 4.78 -16.19 10.91
CA PRO A 52 3.91 -16.17 12.07
C PRO A 52 4.68 -16.13 13.39
N GLU A 53 5.85 -16.74 13.47
CA GLU A 53 6.69 -16.77 14.68
C GLU A 53 7.05 -15.36 15.16
N TYR A 54 7.40 -14.47 14.24
CA TYR A 54 7.70 -13.07 14.56
C TYR A 54 6.45 -12.31 14.99
N ILE A 55 5.30 -12.60 14.38
CA ILE A 55 4.04 -11.96 14.73
C ILE A 55 3.61 -12.37 16.14
N GLU A 56 3.65 -13.67 16.43
CA GLU A 56 3.31 -14.24 17.73
C GLU A 56 4.24 -13.71 18.82
N TYR A 57 5.53 -13.55 18.52
CA TYR A 57 6.50 -12.91 19.41
C TYR A 57 6.16 -11.44 19.69
N MET A 58 5.87 -10.64 18.67
CA MET A 58 5.48 -9.24 18.82
C MET A 58 4.15 -9.08 19.57
N MET A 59 3.29 -10.10 19.53
CA MET A 59 2.07 -10.18 20.33
C MET A 59 2.34 -10.60 21.78
N GLY A 60 3.53 -11.10 22.11
CA GLY A 60 3.86 -11.64 23.42
C GLY A 60 3.24 -13.02 23.68
N HIS A 61 3.02 -13.81 22.63
CA HIS A 61 2.65 -15.21 22.77
C HIS A 61 3.88 -16.09 23.02
N THR A 62 3.65 -17.24 23.64
CA THR A 62 4.69 -18.23 23.90
C THR A 62 5.17 -18.84 22.58
N LEU A 63 6.47 -18.75 22.30
CA LEU A 63 7.08 -19.29 21.10
C LEU A 63 7.52 -20.74 21.27
N SER A 64 7.74 -21.40 20.14
CA SER A 64 8.50 -22.66 20.10
C SER A 64 9.93 -22.44 20.57
N VAL A 65 10.45 -23.39 21.35
CA VAL A 65 11.77 -23.36 22.00
C VAL A 65 12.92 -23.10 21.02
N TYR A 66 12.76 -23.50 19.76
CA TYR A 66 13.83 -23.48 18.77
C TYR A 66 13.96 -22.16 18.00
N HIS A 67 13.11 -21.16 18.26
CA HIS A 67 13.14 -19.89 17.53
C HIS A 67 13.66 -18.74 18.41
N ASP A 68 14.96 -18.51 18.35
CA ASP A 68 15.60 -17.37 19.03
C ASP A 68 15.40 -16.08 18.23
N ILE A 69 14.24 -15.46 18.44
CA ILE A 69 13.90 -14.16 17.85
C ILE A 69 14.58 -13.02 18.62
N GLN A 70 14.93 -13.24 19.90
CA GLN A 70 15.49 -12.21 20.75
C GLN A 70 16.89 -11.78 20.29
N SER A 71 17.72 -12.72 19.85
CA SER A 71 19.07 -12.42 19.35
C SER A 71 19.09 -11.56 18.08
N LYS A 72 17.99 -11.52 17.31
CA LYS A 72 17.87 -10.65 16.11
C LYS A 72 17.76 -9.17 16.45
N GLY A 73 17.46 -8.84 17.71
CA GLY A 73 17.36 -7.48 18.20
C GLY A 73 16.05 -6.78 17.83
N VAL A 74 15.80 -5.66 18.51
CA VAL A 74 14.55 -4.89 18.39
C VAL A 74 14.44 -4.18 17.04
N GLU A 75 15.55 -3.76 16.45
CA GLU A 75 15.54 -3.06 15.16
C GLU A 75 15.02 -3.94 14.02
N PHE A 76 15.37 -5.24 14.03
CA PHE A 76 14.82 -6.20 13.08
C PHE A 76 13.29 -6.23 13.12
N LEU A 77 12.71 -6.30 14.32
CA LEU A 77 11.26 -6.30 14.52
C LEU A 77 10.61 -4.97 14.13
N ARG A 78 11.30 -3.83 14.34
CA ARG A 78 10.83 -2.51 13.90
C ARG A 78 10.78 -2.39 12.39
N GLU A 79 11.78 -2.91 11.67
CA GLU A 79 11.75 -2.93 10.21
C GLU A 79 10.62 -3.82 9.67
N MET A 80 10.38 -4.98 10.29
CA MET A 80 9.22 -5.80 9.93
C MET A 80 7.89 -5.06 10.17
N TYR A 81 7.76 -4.37 11.30
CA TYR A 81 6.58 -3.55 11.61
C TYR A 81 6.36 -2.44 10.56
N LYS A 82 7.43 -1.72 10.18
CA LYS A 82 7.36 -0.66 9.16
C LYS A 82 6.93 -1.23 7.81
N ARG A 83 7.51 -2.38 7.41
CA ARG A 83 7.19 -3.06 6.15
C ARG A 83 5.71 -3.46 6.06
N ALA A 84 5.08 -3.81 7.17
CA ALA A 84 3.67 -4.18 7.18
C ALA A 84 2.70 -3.03 6.84
N GLY A 85 3.14 -1.77 6.91
CA GLY A 85 2.36 -0.63 6.44
C GLY A 85 0.95 -0.54 7.05
N LEU A 86 0.81 -0.80 8.35
CA LEU A 86 -0.48 -0.94 9.02
C LEU A 86 -1.34 0.33 8.86
N ARG A 87 -2.54 0.15 8.29
CA ARG A 87 -3.49 1.24 8.03
C ARG A 87 -4.91 0.81 8.42
N ILE A 88 -5.60 1.68 9.17
CA ILE A 88 -6.99 1.43 9.59
C ILE A 88 -7.97 1.60 8.42
N ARG A 89 -7.65 2.49 7.48
CA ARG A 89 -8.44 2.70 6.27
C ARG A 89 -7.92 1.79 5.15
N PRO A 90 -8.80 1.27 4.27
CA PRO A 90 -8.36 0.54 3.10
C PRO A 90 -7.46 1.45 2.26
N THR A 91 -6.27 0.95 1.90
CA THR A 91 -5.47 1.59 0.87
C THR A 91 -6.27 1.50 -0.42
N ALA A 92 -6.38 2.61 -1.16
CA ALA A 92 -6.96 2.56 -2.50
C ALA A 92 -6.13 1.56 -3.32
N THR A 93 -6.67 0.36 -3.52
CA THR A 93 -6.08 -0.58 -4.45
C THR A 93 -6.16 0.11 -5.80
N ILE A 94 -5.01 0.51 -6.33
CA ILE A 94 -4.92 0.97 -7.71
C ILE A 94 -5.29 -0.26 -8.54
N THR A 95 -6.57 -0.36 -8.90
CA THR A 95 -7.08 -1.46 -9.71
C THR A 95 -6.56 -1.26 -11.13
N LYS A 96 -6.37 -2.38 -11.84
CA LYS A 96 -6.03 -2.33 -13.28
C LYS A 96 -7.05 -1.47 -14.05
N ASP A 97 -8.30 -1.46 -13.61
CA ASP A 97 -9.36 -0.61 -14.17
C ASP A 97 -9.16 0.88 -13.89
N LEU A 98 -8.73 1.25 -12.69
CA LEU A 98 -8.40 2.65 -12.37
C LEU A 98 -7.21 3.12 -13.20
N ILE A 99 -6.16 2.29 -13.32
CA ILE A 99 -5.00 2.58 -14.17
C ILE A 99 -5.44 2.75 -15.62
N ARG A 100 -6.27 1.83 -16.14
CA ARG A 100 -6.78 1.88 -17.51
C ARG A 100 -7.59 3.15 -17.75
N ARG A 101 -8.47 3.53 -16.83
CA ARG A 101 -9.29 4.75 -16.96
C ARG A 101 -8.42 6.01 -17.01
N VAL A 102 -7.49 6.14 -16.07
CA VAL A 102 -6.56 7.27 -16.03
C VAL A 102 -5.68 7.31 -17.28
N LEU A 103 -5.23 6.14 -17.77
CA LEU A 103 -4.48 6.06 -19.02
C LEU A 103 -5.31 6.50 -20.23
N LEU A 104 -6.55 6.04 -20.37
CA LEU A 104 -7.42 6.39 -21.48
C LEU A 104 -7.77 7.89 -21.47
N GLU A 105 -8.09 8.43 -20.29
CA GLU A 105 -8.36 9.86 -20.11
C GLU A 105 -7.13 10.70 -20.51
N LYS A 106 -5.94 10.30 -20.09
CA LYS A 106 -4.70 11.00 -20.45
C LYS A 106 -4.26 10.77 -21.89
N LEU A 107 -4.64 9.67 -22.52
CA LEU A 107 -4.41 9.44 -23.94
C LEU A 107 -5.27 10.36 -24.81
N ASP A 108 -6.51 10.62 -24.38
CA ASP A 108 -7.47 11.49 -25.07
C ASP A 108 -7.09 12.97 -24.96
N GLU A 109 -6.32 13.33 -23.93
CA GLU A 109 -5.75 14.67 -23.74
C GLU A 109 -4.44 14.91 -24.54
N LEU A 110 -3.90 13.90 -25.23
CA LEU A 110 -2.67 14.07 -26.02
C LEU A 110 -2.93 14.95 -27.24
N THR A 111 -2.10 15.99 -27.40
CA THR A 111 -2.19 16.88 -28.57
C THR A 111 -1.39 16.33 -29.75
N ASP A 112 -1.71 16.77 -30.97
CA ASP A 112 -0.95 16.44 -32.19
C ASP A 112 0.54 16.83 -32.10
N GLU A 113 0.88 17.75 -31.21
CA GLU A 113 2.24 18.22 -30.95
C GLU A 113 3.01 17.23 -30.06
N ASP A 114 2.34 16.65 -29.07
CA ASP A 114 2.87 15.57 -28.24
C ASP A 114 3.11 14.30 -29.08
N ILE A 115 2.15 13.94 -29.94
CA ILE A 115 2.28 12.79 -30.85
C ILE A 115 3.47 12.97 -31.79
N ARG A 116 3.68 14.16 -32.33
CA ARG A 116 4.85 14.48 -33.18
C ARG A 116 6.17 14.40 -32.43
N ARG A 117 6.20 14.83 -31.18
CA ARG A 117 7.38 14.72 -30.31
C ARG A 117 7.72 13.26 -30.00
N ILE A 118 6.69 12.44 -29.75
CA ILE A 118 6.81 10.99 -29.53
C ILE A 118 7.35 10.33 -30.81
N ALA A 119 6.77 10.62 -31.97
CA ALA A 119 7.19 10.07 -33.26
C ALA A 119 8.61 10.52 -33.66
N GLY A 120 8.99 11.76 -33.34
CA GLY A 120 10.34 12.30 -33.60
C GLY A 120 11.43 11.71 -32.69
N ALA A 121 11.06 11.20 -31.51
CA ALA A 121 11.98 10.50 -30.62
C ALA A 121 12.14 9.01 -30.98
N MET A 122 11.32 8.48 -31.89
CA MET A 122 11.44 7.10 -32.37
C MET A 122 12.57 7.00 -33.41
N PRO A 123 13.56 6.10 -33.21
CA PRO A 123 14.60 5.88 -34.20
C PRO A 123 13.98 5.35 -35.50
N HIS A 124 14.12 6.13 -36.57
CA HIS A 124 13.66 5.74 -37.91
C HIS A 124 14.49 4.55 -38.40
N ARG A 125 13.94 3.34 -38.34
CA ARG A 125 14.55 2.15 -38.95
C ARG A 125 13.55 1.51 -39.90
N THR A 126 13.98 1.18 -41.12
CA THR A 126 13.23 0.36 -42.07
C THR A 126 13.11 -1.06 -41.51
N ILE A 127 11.89 -1.55 -41.31
CA ILE A 127 11.59 -2.78 -40.54
C ILE A 127 11.32 -3.97 -41.47
N ILE A 128 11.95 -5.10 -41.18
CA ILE A 128 11.64 -6.44 -41.69
C ILE A 128 11.14 -7.24 -40.47
N HIS A 129 9.88 -7.70 -40.51
CA HIS A 129 9.10 -8.17 -39.35
C HIS A 129 9.69 -9.36 -38.53
N GLY A 130 9.63 -9.28 -37.19
CA GLY A 130 9.80 -10.40 -36.24
C GLY A 130 9.18 -10.15 -34.85
N GLU A 131 8.58 -11.17 -34.23
CA GLU A 131 7.75 -11.11 -33.00
C GLU A 131 8.49 -10.67 -31.71
N GLU A 132 9.82 -10.70 -31.67
CA GLU A 132 10.60 -10.21 -30.51
C GLU A 132 10.55 -8.67 -30.34
N GLU A 133 10.14 -7.94 -31.39
CA GLU A 133 10.20 -6.48 -31.45
C GLU A 133 9.02 -5.76 -30.78
N ASP A 134 7.87 -6.44 -30.61
CA ASP A 134 6.67 -5.86 -29.96
C ASP A 134 6.97 -5.43 -28.51
N THR A 135 7.78 -6.21 -27.80
CA THR A 135 8.17 -5.89 -26.42
C THR A 135 9.07 -4.66 -26.34
N THR A 136 10.01 -4.51 -27.30
CA THR A 136 10.93 -3.36 -27.35
C THR A 136 10.19 -2.08 -27.69
N TYR A 137 9.22 -2.16 -28.61
CA TYR A 137 8.35 -1.05 -28.99
C TYR A 137 7.46 -0.59 -27.82
N VAL A 138 6.83 -1.54 -27.12
CA VAL A 138 6.03 -1.25 -25.93
C VAL A 138 6.89 -0.63 -24.81
N LEU A 139 8.11 -1.10 -24.61
CA LEU A 139 9.04 -0.55 -23.60
C LEU A 139 9.45 0.90 -23.92
N ALA A 140 9.73 1.21 -25.19
CA ALA A 140 10.03 2.58 -25.62
C ALA A 140 8.83 3.52 -25.42
N LEU A 141 7.63 3.06 -25.78
CA LEU A 141 6.39 3.80 -25.56
C LEU A 141 6.12 4.06 -24.06
N VAL A 142 6.36 3.06 -23.21
CA VAL A 142 6.21 3.19 -21.75
C VAL A 142 7.21 4.19 -21.18
N ASP A 143 8.46 4.20 -21.63
CA ASP A 143 9.46 5.16 -21.14
C ASP A 143 9.16 6.59 -21.57
N ILE A 144 8.68 6.79 -22.81
CA ILE A 144 8.23 8.09 -23.28
C ILE A 144 6.99 8.56 -22.49
N LEU A 145 6.05 7.66 -22.20
CA LEU A 145 4.86 7.97 -21.41
C LEU A 145 5.21 8.34 -19.96
N LYS A 146 6.19 7.65 -19.35
CA LYS A 146 6.72 8.01 -18.02
C LYS A 146 7.31 9.41 -18.01
N GLU A 147 8.05 9.78 -19.05
CA GLU A 147 8.68 11.11 -19.15
C GLU A 147 7.63 12.22 -19.33
N ALA A 148 6.59 11.98 -20.15
CA ALA A 148 5.47 12.90 -20.29
C ALA A 148 4.69 13.10 -18.97
N LEU A 149 4.41 12.00 -18.25
CA LEU A 149 3.76 12.06 -16.94
C LEU A 149 4.62 12.78 -15.89
N ARG A 150 5.94 12.59 -15.90
CA ARG A 150 6.86 13.26 -14.99
C ARG A 150 6.82 14.79 -15.16
N ARG A 151 6.82 15.27 -16.41
CA ARG A 151 6.73 16.70 -16.74
C ARG A 151 5.37 17.30 -16.37
N GLY A 152 4.28 16.56 -16.61
CA GLY A 152 2.94 16.99 -16.20
C GLY A 152 2.79 17.15 -14.68
N LEU A 153 3.45 16.30 -13.89
CA LEU A 153 3.45 16.38 -12.42
C LEU A 153 4.33 17.50 -11.86
N GLU A 154 5.37 17.91 -12.58
CA GLU A 154 6.23 19.04 -12.21
C GLU A 154 5.52 20.38 -12.49
N ASN A 155 4.80 20.50 -13.61
CA ASN A 155 4.02 21.69 -13.96
C ASN A 155 2.80 21.93 -13.03
N GLY A 156 2.25 20.88 -12.42
CA GLY A 156 1.15 20.98 -11.45
C GLY A 156 1.55 21.41 -10.03
N ARG A 157 2.85 21.65 -9.76
CA ARG A 157 3.35 22.12 -8.45
C ARG A 157 3.62 23.63 -8.40
N GLU A 158 3.52 24.34 -9.51
CA GLU A 158 3.74 25.78 -9.61
C GLU A 158 2.45 26.61 -9.79
N SER A 159 1.27 26.00 -9.57
CA SER A 159 -0.05 26.66 -9.52
C SER A 159 -0.76 26.39 -8.20
#